data_AF-A0A2G6I0L5-F1
#
_entry.id   AF-A0A2G6I0L5-F1
#
_cell.length_a   1.000
_cell.length_b   1.000
_cell.length_c   1.000
_cell.angle_alpha   90.00
_cell.angle_beta   90.00
_cell.angle_gamma   90.00
#
_symmetry.space_group_name_H-M   'P 1'
#
loop_
_entity.id
_entity.type
_entity.pdbx_description
1 polymer ?
#
loop_
_entity_poly.entity_id
_entity_poly.type
_entity_poly.pdbx_seq_one_letter_code
_entity_poly.pdbx_strand_id
1 'polypeptide(L)' 'PLADRCLSVWKNVFGEDAEVEVIHAGLECGIIGSIFPGLDMISFGPTIKNPHSPDEKMFIPSVGRVRLFFRELLKSYKP' A
#
# COMPACT_ATOMS: atom_id res chain seq x y z
N PRO A 1 -11.66 -3.35 10.11
CA PRO A 1 -11.45 -3.31 8.64
C PRO A 1 -9.96 -3.19 8.33
N LEU A 2 -9.48 -3.80 7.25
CA LEU A 2 -8.07 -3.82 6.86
C LEU A 2 -7.52 -2.40 6.70
N ALA A 3 -8.26 -1.54 5.99
CA ALA A 3 -7.88 -0.14 5.76
C ALA A 3 -7.62 0.62 7.07
N ASP A 4 -8.53 0.57 8.05
CA ASP A 4 -8.38 1.27 9.34
C ASP A 4 -7.13 0.81 10.10
N ARG A 5 -6.84 -0.50 10.09
CA ARG A 5 -5.63 -1.05 10.70
C ARG A 5 -4.38 -0.54 10.00
N CYS A 6 -4.38 -0.50 8.67
CA CYS A 6 -3.28 0.03 7.89
C CYS A 6 -3.02 1.51 8.20
N LEU A 7 -4.07 2.33 8.31
CA LEU A 7 -3.95 3.74 8.69
C LEU A 7 -3.40 3.92 10.11
N SER A 8 -3.90 3.13 11.07
CA SER A 8 -3.40 3.15 12.45
C SER A 8 -1.92 2.77 12.53
N VAL A 9 -1.52 1.69 11.86
CA VAL A 9 -0.11 1.25 11.82
C VAL A 9 0.76 2.31 11.15
N TRP A 10 0.32 2.89 10.03
CA TRP A 10 1.09 3.93 9.35
C TRP A 10 1.34 5.14 10.26
N LYS A 11 0.29 5.65 10.92
CA LYS A 11 0.39 6.76 11.86
C LYS A 11 1.35 6.47 13.01
N ASN A 12 1.31 5.26 13.57
CA ASN A 12 2.20 4.84 14.65
C ASN A 12 3.67 4.76 14.22
N VAL A 13 3.92 4.34 12.97
CA VAL A 13 5.29 4.14 12.46
C VAL A 13 5.93 5.45 12.01
N PHE A 14 5.16 6.34 11.37
CA PHE A 14 5.70 7.54 10.73
C PHE A 14 5.32 8.86 11.40
N GLY A 15 4.38 8.85 12.35
CA GLY A 15 3.90 10.07 13.03
C GLY A 15 2.99 10.96 12.17
N GLU A 16 2.75 10.59 10.92
CA GLU A 16 1.94 11.31 9.95
C GLU A 16 0.81 10.44 9.41
N ASP A 17 -0.27 11.06 8.92
CA ASP A 17 -1.40 10.33 8.33
C ASP A 17 -1.05 9.86 6.91
N ALA A 18 -1.53 8.68 6.53
CA ALA A 18 -1.44 8.23 5.14
C ALA A 18 -2.57 8.85 4.32
N GLU A 19 -2.28 9.15 3.06
CA GLU A 19 -3.28 9.54 2.08
C GLU A 19 -4.03 8.30 1.56
N VAL A 20 -5.36 8.38 1.52
CA VAL A 20 -6.23 7.34 0.96
C VAL A 20 -6.79 7.85 -0.36
N GLU A 21 -6.47 7.16 -1.44
CA GLU A 21 -6.81 7.59 -2.79
C GLU A 21 -7.46 6.48 -3.61
N VAL A 22 -8.17 6.89 -4.65
CA VAL A 22 -8.57 6.05 -5.77
C VAL A 22 -7.87 6.59 -7.01
N ILE A 23 -7.28 5.71 -7.80
CA ILE A 23 -6.58 6.10 -9.03
C ILE A 23 -7.45 5.80 -10.26
N HIS A 24 -7.32 6.64 -11.29
CA HIS A 24 -7.91 6.36 -12.60
C HIS A 24 -6.96 5.50 -13.44
N ALA A 25 -6.67 4.30 -12.95
CA ALA A 25 -5.83 3.30 -13.60
C ALA A 25 -6.30 1.89 -13.25
N GLY A 26 -5.89 0.90 -14.06
CA GLY A 26 -6.19 -0.50 -13.79
C GLY A 26 -5.30 -1.05 -12.67
N LEU A 27 -5.92 -1.68 -11.68
CA LEU A 27 -5.24 -2.49 -10.66
C LEU A 27 -5.84 -3.89 -10.64
N GLU A 28 -5.01 -4.89 -10.41
CA GLU A 28 -5.44 -6.28 -10.29
C GLU A 28 -6.43 -6.48 -9.14
N CYS A 29 -6.42 -5.63 -8.11
CA CYS A 29 -7.42 -5.62 -7.03
C CYS A 29 -8.86 -5.56 -7.55
N GLY A 30 -9.13 -4.88 -8.67
CA GLY A 30 -10.47 -4.85 -9.28
C GLY A 30 -10.90 -6.22 -9.79
N ILE A 31 -10.00 -6.95 -10.45
CA ILE A 31 -10.26 -8.31 -10.95
C ILE A 31 -10.32 -9.30 -9.79
N ILE A 32 -9.34 -9.27 -8.89
CA ILE A 32 -9.27 -10.16 -7.71
C ILE A 32 -10.53 -10.01 -6.85
N GLY A 33 -10.97 -8.78 -6.58
CA GLY A 33 -12.18 -8.52 -5.80
C GLY A 33 -13.46 -9.01 -6.47
N SER A 34 -13.51 -9.03 -7.81
CA SER A 34 -14.65 -9.60 -8.53
C SER A 34 -14.74 -11.13 -8.42
N ILE A 35 -13.59 -11.79 -8.24
CA ILE A 35 -13.49 -13.26 -8.11
C ILE A 35 -13.73 -13.70 -6.66
N PHE A 36 -13.31 -12.90 -5.68
CA PHE A 36 -13.44 -13.19 -4.25
C PHE A 36 -14.34 -12.17 -3.54
N PRO A 37 -15.69 -12.34 -3.61
CA PRO A 37 -16.62 -11.48 -2.91
C PRO A 37 -16.34 -11.44 -1.40
N GLY A 38 -16.31 -10.23 -0.82
CA GLY A 38 -16.05 -10.03 0.60
C GLY A 38 -14.57 -10.03 1.01
N LEU A 39 -13.64 -10.19 0.06
CA LEU A 39 -12.20 -10.03 0.33
C LEU A 39 -11.88 -8.56 0.61
N ASP A 40 -11.45 -8.27 1.84
CA ASP A 40 -10.98 -6.94 2.25
C ASP A 40 -9.54 -6.73 1.75
N MET A 41 -9.30 -5.65 1.00
CA MET A 41 -8.06 -5.43 0.26
C MET A 41 -7.62 -3.97 0.31
N ILE A 42 -6.30 -3.77 0.26
CA ILE A 42 -5.68 -2.48 -0.01
C ILE A 42 -4.57 -2.65 -1.04
N SER A 43 -4.18 -1.55 -1.70
CA SER A 43 -2.99 -1.47 -2.54
C SER A 43 -2.05 -0.38 -1.99
N PHE A 44 -0.76 -0.67 -1.92
CA PHE A 44 0.28 0.27 -1.50
C PHE A 44 1.62 -0.12 -2.13
N GLY A 45 2.52 0.86 -2.31
CA GLY A 45 3.81 0.61 -2.96
C GLY A 45 4.79 1.77 -2.84
N PRO A 46 6.03 1.59 -3.32
CA PRO A 46 7.03 2.65 -3.31
C PRO A 46 6.72 3.71 -4.36
N THR A 47 7.36 4.87 -4.24
CA THR A 47 7.24 5.92 -5.25
C THR A 47 8.01 5.52 -6.50
N ILE A 48 7.27 5.25 -7.57
CA ILE A 48 7.79 4.99 -8.92
C ILE A 48 7.37 6.17 -9.80
N LYS A 49 8.30 6.66 -10.62
CA LYS A 49 8.06 7.75 -11.56
C LYS A 49 8.22 7.23 -12.99
N ASN A 50 7.32 7.68 -13.86
CA ASN A 50 7.31 7.35 -15.29
C ASN A 50 7.27 5.83 -15.58
N PRO A 51 6.42 5.03 -14.88
CA PRO A 51 6.31 3.61 -15.17
C PRO A 51 5.95 3.37 -16.65
N HIS A 52 6.43 2.27 -17.22
CA HIS A 52 6.22 1.89 -18.62
C HIS A 52 6.92 2.78 -19.65
N SER A 53 7.96 3.51 -19.24
CA SER A 53 8.78 4.30 -20.15
C SER A 53 10.28 4.01 -19.93
N PRO A 54 11.16 4.32 -20.89
CA PRO A 54 12.61 4.26 -20.67
C PRO A 54 13.10 5.13 -19.50
N ASP A 55 12.30 6.12 -19.08
CA ASP A 55 12.60 7.01 -17.96
C ASP A 55 12.09 6.45 -16.61
N GLU A 56 11.57 5.23 -16.59
CA GLU A 56 11.08 4.56 -15.38
C GLU A 56 12.16 4.52 -14.30
N LYS A 57 11.83 5.04 -13.12
CA LYS A 57 12.74 5.07 -11.97
C LYS A 57 12.00 4.99 -10.65
N MET A 58 12.68 4.44 -9.67
CA MET A 58 12.15 4.26 -8.32
C MET A 58 12.90 5.13 -7.32
N PHE A 59 12.16 5.76 -6.40
CA PHE A 59 12.77 6.54 -5.33
C PHE A 59 13.20 5.61 -4.18
N ILE A 60 14.50 5.27 -4.12
CA ILE A 60 15.08 4.30 -3.17
C ILE A 60 14.62 4.52 -1.71
N PRO A 61 14.58 5.75 -1.15
CA PRO A 61 14.12 5.95 0.23
C PRO A 61 12.68 5.47 0.48
N SER A 62 11.78 5.54 -0.52
CA SER A 62 10.40 5.07 -0.38
C SER A 62 10.30 3.55 -0.22
N VAL A 63 11.25 2.79 -0.77
CA VAL A 63 11.31 1.32 -0.62
C VAL A 63 11.52 0.94 0.84
N GLY A 64 12.38 1.68 1.55
CA GLY A 64 12.60 1.49 2.99
C GLY A 64 11.33 1.74 3.80
N ARG A 65 10.56 2.78 3.45
CA ARG A 65 9.27 3.09 4.10
C ARG A 65 8.25 1.97 3.89
N VAL A 66 8.09 1.50 2.65
CA VAL A 66 7.17 0.39 2.33
C VAL A 66 7.54 -0.88 3.10
N ARG A 67 8.82 -1.25 3.10
CA ARG A 67 9.31 -2.43 3.84
C ARG A 67 9.03 -2.31 5.34
N LEU A 68 9.27 -1.14 5.92
CA LEU A 68 9.02 -0.89 7.34
C LEU A 68 7.53 -0.98 7.65
N PHE A 69 6.68 -0.31 6.88
CA PHE A 69 5.23 -0.36 7.02
C PHE A 69 4.71 -1.80 6.93
N PHE A 70 5.10 -2.54 5.89
CA PHE A 70 4.66 -3.92 5.70
C PHE A 70 5.05 -4.82 6.87
N ARG A 71 6.28 -4.68 7.37
CA ARG A 71 6.76 -5.44 8.54
C ARG A 71 5.93 -5.13 9.79
N GLU A 72 5.67 -3.87 10.09
CA GLU A 72 4.89 -3.48 11.28
C GLU A 72 3.41 -3.84 11.13
N LEU A 73 2.86 -3.76 9.91
CA LEU A 73 1.51 -4.23 9.63
C LEU A 73 1.37 -5.72 9.93
N LEU A 74 2.28 -6.56 9.44
CA LEU A 74 2.29 -8.00 9.74
C LEU A 74 2.43 -8.29 11.24
N LYS A 75 3.28 -7.54 11.96
CA LYS A 75 3.39 -7.68 13.42
C LYS A 75 2.10 -7.34 14.16
N SER A 76 1.29 -6.43 13.62
CA SER A 76 0.00 -6.05 14.23
C SER A 76 -1.04 -7.19 14.21
N TYR A 77 -0.81 -8.24 13.41
CA TYR A 77 -1.62 -9.45 13.34
C TYR A 77 -1.13 -10.59 14.24
N LYS A 78 -0.07 -10.38 15.03
CA LYS A 78 0.32 -11.38 16.03
C LYS A 78 -0.86 -11.63 16.99
N PRO A 79 -1.11 -12.90 17.36
CA PRO A 79 -2.13 -13.25 18.35
C PRO A 79 -1.86 -12.60 19.70
#